data_AF-A0A4Z0PJW4-F1
#
_entry.id   AF-A0A4Z0PJW4-F1
#
_cell.length_a   1.000
_cell.length_b   1.000
_cell.length_c   1.000
_cell.angle_alpha   90.00
_cell.angle_beta   90.00
_cell.angle_gamma   90.00
#
_symmetry.space_group_name_H-M   'P 1'
#
loop_
_entity.id
_entity.type
_entity.pdbx_description
1 polymer ?
#
loop_
_entity_poly.entity_id
_entity_poly.type
_entity_poly.pdbx_seq_one_letter_code
_entity_poly.pdbx_strand_id
1 'polypeptide(L)'
;MFAFARARFSFFFALLLVVGLPGAGQAASPPAPLVPVVSDTVQRPIAYHFVLTSLPANTPGDAALYLVGSFNNWQPADTQYRFRRQANGLFGLTLRTEQARLEYKVSRGSWAAIEGSGHGQVRANRVATRQQAQAGDVEVRVQSWEDLTGTFQFYSLYDLLLLFSCFQGVLLLIAIPSLQHANRAANRWLLWLLGLGAGCTLLTVVSSDRTVANAYPQLTLVPDFIWFVYGPLFYGYIRRLLFNEAPRPRQWLQLLPAVLQLLVYLPYFLLDSYEFQLRLVSHEAGLRAVLLTTGFVALLTNAAYWLACRQVIRAYTRQYEASVSYAQNLRYLTTVLGIQAVCLLLWSFLFGIVLASRWATFDVYTLVARNQALIWLVFSTLPYFLGYVVLHQPEIFRLVPAPADLGALPAGAAVAGVPVSAPMPVMAEVAGVAITEPLPALPRPPRPPGAPGSLDLPAAQATVAGYMRQHKPYLNPSLTIHELAMGLQLPPHVLSKVINEGFGQNFFDFVNSYRVDEFKQVMAVPQARQYTLLALALEVGFNSKTAFNRAFKKQTDQTPREYFSGIREE
;
A
#
# COMPACT_ATOMS: atom_id res chain seq x y z
N MET A 1 -3.44 -20.07 14.43
CA MET A 1 -3.96 -18.72 14.10
C MET A 1 -4.42 -17.90 15.33
N PHE A 2 -4.55 -18.48 16.54
CA PHE A 2 -4.95 -17.77 17.76
C PHE A 2 -3.80 -17.10 18.56
N ALA A 3 -2.56 -17.56 18.41
CA ALA A 3 -1.40 -16.99 19.12
C ALA A 3 -0.94 -15.61 18.58
N PHE A 4 -1.13 -15.37 17.28
CA PHE A 4 -0.66 -14.13 16.61
C PHE A 4 -1.56 -12.90 16.88
N ALA A 5 -2.82 -13.12 17.27
CA ALA A 5 -3.76 -12.03 17.59
C ALA A 5 -3.57 -11.49 19.02
N ARG A 6 -3.11 -12.33 19.95
CA ARG A 6 -2.89 -11.95 21.36
C ARG A 6 -1.64 -11.07 21.52
N ALA A 7 -0.61 -11.27 20.70
CA ALA A 7 0.62 -10.47 20.71
C ALA A 7 0.42 -9.02 20.19
N ARG A 8 -0.58 -8.75 19.36
CA ARG A 8 -0.85 -7.40 18.80
C ARG A 8 -1.52 -6.46 19.80
N PHE A 9 -2.24 -6.99 20.80
CA PHE A 9 -2.90 -6.19 21.83
C PHE A 9 -1.93 -5.78 22.95
N SER A 10 -1.03 -6.68 23.37
CA SER A 10 -0.05 -6.37 24.42
C SER A 10 1.05 -5.41 23.95
N PHE A 11 1.42 -5.42 22.67
CA PHE A 11 2.43 -4.48 22.13
C PHE A 11 1.87 -3.05 21.96
N PHE A 12 0.58 -2.91 21.61
CA PHE A 12 -0.08 -1.60 21.48
C PHE A 12 -0.35 -0.93 22.84
N PHE A 13 -0.66 -1.70 23.88
CA PHE A 13 -0.81 -1.18 25.25
C PHE A 13 0.55 -0.85 25.90
N ALA A 14 1.60 -1.61 25.60
CA ALA A 14 2.95 -1.31 26.08
C ALA A 14 3.52 -0.01 25.48
N LEU A 15 3.11 0.39 24.28
CA LEU A 15 3.56 1.65 23.66
C LEU A 15 2.84 2.90 24.22
N LEU A 16 1.59 2.74 24.68
CA LEU A 16 0.84 3.78 25.40
C LEU A 16 1.42 4.10 26.79
N LEU A 17 2.21 3.19 27.37
CA LEU A 17 2.92 3.38 28.64
C LEU A 17 4.30 4.05 28.48
N VAL A 18 4.83 4.14 27.25
CA VAL A 18 6.13 4.80 26.95
C VAL A 18 5.93 6.26 26.52
N VAL A 19 4.71 6.64 26.11
CA VAL A 19 4.34 8.04 25.84
C VAL A 19 3.73 8.64 27.10
N GLY A 20 4.58 9.23 27.94
CA GLY A 20 4.15 10.00 29.10
C GLY A 20 3.25 11.16 28.66
N LEU A 21 1.95 11.04 28.94
CA LEU A 21 1.05 12.18 29.05
C LEU A 21 1.54 13.04 30.22
N PRO A 22 1.72 14.37 30.07
CA PRO A 22 1.93 15.22 31.23
C PRO A 22 0.59 15.31 31.98
N GLY A 23 0.48 14.53 33.06
CA GLY A 23 -0.64 14.60 33.99
C GLY A 23 -0.55 15.87 34.84
N ALA A 24 -1.65 16.62 34.86
CA ALA A 24 -1.84 17.72 35.79
C ALA A 24 -1.94 17.20 37.24
N GLY A 25 -1.11 17.75 38.13
CA GLY A 25 -1.42 17.96 39.54
C GLY A 25 -0.96 16.91 40.55
N GLN A 26 0.19 17.14 41.19
CA GLN A 26 0.31 17.08 42.66
C GLN A 26 1.53 17.91 43.10
N ALA A 27 1.27 18.91 43.94
CA ALA A 27 2.28 19.72 44.59
C ALA A 27 3.06 18.86 45.61
N ALA A 28 4.38 18.79 45.46
CA ALA A 28 5.27 18.25 46.48
C ALA A 28 6.48 19.20 46.64
N SER A 29 6.78 19.49 47.91
CA SER A 29 7.73 20.46 48.45
C SER A 29 9.15 20.41 47.85
N PRO A 30 9.92 21.52 47.90
CA PRO A 30 11.18 21.66 47.18
C PRO A 30 12.29 20.78 47.79
N PRO A 31 13.15 20.13 46.98
CA PRO A 31 14.36 19.53 47.50
C PRO A 31 15.38 20.63 47.89
N ALA A 32 16.07 20.40 49.02
CA ALA A 32 17.13 21.23 49.57
C ALA A 32 18.27 21.49 48.56
N PRO A 33 19.01 22.61 48.69
CA PRO A 33 19.88 23.11 47.63
C PRO A 33 21.11 22.21 47.46
N LEU A 34 21.19 21.55 46.31
CA LEU A 34 22.44 21.01 45.82
C LEU A 34 23.27 22.17 45.28
N VAL A 35 24.46 22.34 45.86
CA VAL A 35 25.49 23.31 45.50
C VAL A 35 25.61 23.42 43.97
N PRO A 36 25.54 24.63 43.38
CA PRO A 36 25.69 24.77 41.94
C PRO A 36 27.13 24.48 41.57
N VAL A 37 27.36 23.41 40.81
CA VAL A 37 28.54 23.34 39.94
C VAL A 37 28.31 24.38 38.85
N VAL A 38 28.87 25.57 39.07
CA VAL A 38 28.93 26.66 38.09
C VAL A 38 29.68 26.15 36.87
N SER A 39 28.94 25.80 35.82
CA SER A 39 29.47 25.78 34.46
C SER A 39 29.24 27.17 33.88
N ASP A 40 30.16 28.09 34.21
CA ASP A 40 30.22 29.43 33.65
C ASP A 40 30.45 29.36 32.13
N THR A 41 29.38 29.50 31.35
CA THR A 41 29.45 30.18 30.05
C THR A 41 28.21 31.05 29.87
N VAL A 42 28.18 32.20 30.54
CA VAL A 42 27.31 33.31 30.13
C VAL A 42 27.77 33.73 28.72
N GLN A 43 27.12 33.21 27.68
CA GLN A 43 27.45 33.54 26.30
C GLN A 43 27.03 34.98 26.04
N ARG A 44 27.99 35.92 26.07
CA ARG A 44 27.73 37.34 25.76
C ARG A 44 26.97 37.48 24.42
N PRO A 45 26.00 38.40 24.33
CA PRO A 45 25.27 38.67 23.09
C PRO A 45 26.23 39.02 21.96
N ILE A 46 26.01 38.44 20.78
CA ILE A 46 26.76 38.77 19.57
C ILE A 46 25.87 39.56 18.61
N ALA A 47 26.49 40.46 17.84
CA ALA A 47 25.83 41.18 16.76
C ALA A 47 25.99 40.41 15.45
N TYR A 48 24.86 40.07 14.82
CA TYR A 48 24.80 39.59 13.43
C TYR A 48 24.48 40.78 12.53
N HIS A 49 25.37 41.08 11.60
CA HIS A 49 25.19 42.15 10.61
C HIS A 49 24.71 41.54 9.30
N PHE A 50 23.41 41.64 9.01
CA PHE A 50 22.84 41.13 7.76
C PHE A 50 22.86 42.22 6.69
N VAL A 51 23.33 41.88 5.50
CA VAL A 51 23.37 42.78 4.34
C VAL A 51 22.73 42.11 3.15
N LEU A 52 21.66 42.70 2.60
CA LEU A 52 21.04 42.24 1.36
C LEU A 52 21.88 42.74 0.18
N THR A 53 22.62 41.84 -0.46
CA THR A 53 23.52 42.18 -1.58
C THR A 53 22.84 42.11 -2.94
N SER A 54 21.69 41.43 -3.04
CA SER A 54 20.93 41.32 -4.29
C SER A 54 19.45 41.08 -3.99
N LEU A 55 18.59 41.78 -4.75
CA LEU A 55 17.14 41.63 -4.75
C LEU A 55 16.65 41.29 -6.17
N PRO A 56 15.57 40.51 -6.31
CA PRO A 56 14.94 40.24 -7.60
C PRO A 56 14.45 41.53 -8.28
N ALA A 57 14.56 41.62 -9.61
CA ALA A 57 14.17 42.81 -10.37
C ALA A 57 12.67 43.17 -10.24
N ASN A 58 11.82 42.19 -9.94
CA ASN A 58 10.39 42.36 -9.71
C ASN A 58 10.04 42.76 -8.26
N THR A 59 11.02 43.03 -7.40
CA THR A 59 10.77 43.52 -6.03
C THR A 59 10.13 44.92 -6.10
N PRO A 60 8.96 45.16 -5.49
CA PRO A 60 8.36 46.49 -5.46
C PRO A 60 9.30 47.50 -4.78
N GLY A 61 9.45 48.69 -5.37
CA GLY A 61 10.42 49.69 -4.91
C GLY A 61 10.15 50.25 -3.51
N ASP A 62 8.90 50.18 -3.05
CA ASP A 62 8.42 50.60 -1.74
C ASP A 62 8.31 49.44 -0.73
N ALA A 63 8.66 48.21 -1.13
CA ALA A 63 8.54 47.03 -0.28
C ALA A 63 9.36 47.17 1.01
N ALA A 64 8.69 47.01 2.15
CA ALA A 64 9.36 46.84 3.43
C ALA A 64 9.94 45.42 3.50
N LEU A 65 11.25 45.32 3.76
CA LEU A 65 11.96 44.05 3.87
C LEU A 65 12.23 43.74 5.34
N TYR A 66 11.95 42.51 5.75
CA TYR A 66 12.07 42.05 7.13
C TYR A 66 12.93 40.80 7.21
N LEU A 67 13.75 40.70 8.26
CA LEU A 67 14.38 39.45 8.64
C LEU A 67 13.45 38.71 9.59
N VAL A 68 13.11 37.47 9.26
CA VAL A 68 12.20 36.62 10.03
C VAL A 68 12.90 35.32 10.40
N GLY A 69 12.77 34.84 11.64
CA GLY A 69 13.50 33.65 12.07
C GLY A 69 13.31 33.23 13.53
N SER A 70 14.24 32.41 14.01
CA SER A 70 14.25 31.82 15.36
C SER A 70 14.33 32.83 16.51
N PHE A 71 14.71 34.08 16.22
CA PHE A 71 14.88 35.15 17.19
C PHE A 71 13.62 36.02 17.37
N ASN A 72 12.63 35.92 16.47
CA ASN A 72 11.39 36.69 16.52
C ASN A 72 10.13 35.83 16.37
N ASN A 73 10.21 34.56 16.77
CA ASN A 73 9.14 33.58 16.63
C ASN A 73 8.55 33.53 15.21
N TRP A 74 9.41 33.67 14.20
CA TRP A 74 9.03 33.66 12.79
C TRP A 74 7.92 34.65 12.40
N GLN A 75 7.85 35.81 13.05
CA GLN A 75 6.88 36.84 12.71
C GLN A 75 7.34 37.65 11.48
N PRO A 76 6.62 37.61 10.33
CA PRO A 76 7.13 38.15 9.07
C PRO A 76 7.10 39.68 8.96
N ALA A 77 6.30 40.37 9.77
CA ALA A 77 6.13 41.83 9.73
C ALA A 77 6.70 42.57 10.95
N ASP A 78 7.60 41.94 11.70
CA ASP A 78 8.15 42.53 12.92
C ASP A 78 9.03 43.76 12.61
N THR A 79 8.58 44.94 13.02
CA THR A 79 9.23 46.22 12.73
C THR A 79 10.60 46.36 13.39
N GLN A 80 10.90 45.58 14.45
CA GLN A 80 12.23 45.55 15.07
C GLN A 80 13.30 44.97 14.14
N TYR A 81 12.90 44.08 13.23
CA TYR A 81 13.80 43.38 12.30
C TYR A 81 13.60 43.83 10.85
N ARG A 82 13.10 45.05 10.66
CA ARG A 82 13.00 45.70 9.35
C ARG A 82 14.37 46.16 8.87
N PHE A 83 14.75 45.72 7.68
CA PHE A 83 15.95 46.21 7.00
C PHE A 83 15.86 47.71 6.70
N ARG A 84 16.98 48.40 6.86
CA ARG A 84 17.09 49.84 6.54
C ARG A 84 18.08 50.04 5.41
N ARG A 85 17.75 50.97 4.51
CA ARG A 85 18.64 51.37 3.43
C ARG A 85 19.84 52.12 4.02
N GLN A 86 21.04 51.65 3.71
CA GLN A 86 22.31 52.22 4.15
C GLN A 86 22.85 53.22 3.12
N ALA A 87 23.87 53.99 3.49
CA ALA A 87 24.50 55.01 2.63
C ALA A 87 25.13 54.44 1.35
N ASN A 88 25.54 53.16 1.37
CA ASN A 88 26.04 52.42 0.21
C ASN A 88 24.93 51.95 -0.76
N GLY A 89 23.66 52.27 -0.46
CA GLY A 89 22.50 51.89 -1.27
C GLY A 89 21.93 50.50 -0.98
N LEU A 90 22.62 49.66 -0.19
CA LEU A 90 22.19 48.31 0.20
C LEU A 90 21.27 48.36 1.42
N PHE A 91 20.58 47.24 1.69
CA PHE A 91 19.73 47.09 2.87
C PHE A 91 20.48 46.35 3.97
N GLY A 92 20.61 46.97 5.14
CA GLY A 92 21.31 46.42 6.30
C GLY A 92 20.42 46.27 7.54
N LEU A 93 20.72 45.28 8.36
CA LEU A 93 20.09 45.04 9.67
C LEU A 93 21.11 44.48 10.66
N THR A 94 21.13 45.02 11.87
CA THR A 94 21.96 44.50 12.97
C THR A 94 21.07 43.83 14.00
N LEU A 95 21.25 42.52 14.22
CA LEU A 95 20.54 41.72 15.21
C LEU A 95 21.50 41.38 16.36
N ARG A 96 21.12 41.73 17.61
CA ARG A 96 21.86 41.31 18.81
C ARG A 96 21.13 40.18 19.51
N THR A 97 21.80 39.04 19.69
CA THR A 97 21.21 37.86 20.32
C THR A 97 22.27 36.97 20.95
N GLU A 98 21.87 36.18 21.94
CA GLU A 98 22.69 35.14 22.57
C GLU A 98 22.64 33.81 21.79
N GLN A 99 21.72 33.68 20.83
CA GLN A 99 21.60 32.47 20.00
C GLN A 99 22.85 32.27 19.13
N ALA A 100 23.51 31.12 19.31
CA ALA A 100 24.72 30.74 18.56
C ALA A 100 24.43 30.27 17.11
N ARG A 101 23.19 29.87 16.82
CA ARG A 101 22.71 29.44 15.51
C ARG A 101 21.34 30.06 15.26
N LEU A 102 21.19 30.78 14.16
CA LEU A 102 19.94 31.41 13.74
C LEU A 102 19.40 30.68 12.52
N GLU A 103 18.13 30.31 12.57
CA GLU A 103 17.39 29.94 11.36
C GLU A 103 16.57 31.15 10.92
N TYR A 104 16.67 31.53 9.64
CA TYR A 104 16.05 32.76 9.15
C TYR A 104 15.62 32.68 7.68
N LYS A 105 14.77 33.63 7.29
CA LYS A 105 14.36 33.96 5.94
C LYS A 105 14.18 35.48 5.79
N VAL A 106 14.05 35.95 4.56
CA VAL A 106 13.66 37.33 4.23
C VAL A 106 12.20 37.36 3.78
N SER A 107 11.41 38.31 4.29
CA SER A 107 10.01 38.48 3.88
C SER A 107 9.66 39.94 3.57
N ARG A 108 8.55 40.15 2.86
CA ARG A 108 7.94 41.46 2.62
C ARG A 108 6.73 41.74 3.50
N GLY A 109 6.71 41.19 4.71
CA GLY A 109 5.66 41.45 5.72
C GLY A 109 4.55 40.40 5.81
N SER A 110 4.64 39.31 5.05
CA SER A 110 3.75 38.16 5.23
C SER A 110 4.42 36.85 4.78
N TRP A 111 3.89 35.72 5.23
CA TRP A 111 4.30 34.39 4.71
C TRP A 111 4.02 34.25 3.21
N ALA A 112 2.95 34.88 2.74
CA ALA A 112 2.63 35.01 1.33
C ALA A 112 3.56 35.96 0.57
N ALA A 113 4.60 36.53 1.18
CA ALA A 113 5.60 37.34 0.48
C ALA A 113 7.03 37.05 0.97
N ILE A 114 7.32 35.77 1.21
CA ILE A 114 8.63 35.29 1.66
C ILE A 114 9.56 34.95 0.49
N GLU A 115 10.87 34.94 0.75
CA GLU A 115 11.88 34.58 -0.26
C GLU A 115 11.73 33.13 -0.75
N GLY A 116 11.92 32.95 -2.06
CA GLY A 116 11.95 31.65 -2.71
C GLY A 116 13.36 31.27 -3.21
N SER A 117 13.46 30.09 -3.80
CA SER A 117 14.59 29.67 -4.64
C SER A 117 14.40 30.15 -6.08
N GLY A 118 15.39 30.01 -6.97
CA GLY A 118 15.47 30.65 -8.30
C GLY A 118 14.16 30.96 -9.07
N HIS A 119 13.15 30.09 -9.06
CA HIS A 119 11.85 30.27 -9.73
C HIS A 119 10.65 30.44 -8.77
N GLY A 120 10.87 31.04 -7.60
CA GLY A 120 9.87 31.24 -6.53
C GLY A 120 9.33 29.96 -5.90
N GLN A 121 10.02 28.84 -6.06
CA GLN A 121 9.74 27.62 -5.31
C GLN A 121 10.15 27.78 -3.84
N VAL A 122 9.43 27.09 -2.96
CA VAL A 122 9.71 27.07 -1.51
C VAL A 122 11.18 26.72 -1.25
N ARG A 123 11.82 27.51 -0.39
CA ARG A 123 13.21 27.33 0.04
C ARG A 123 13.27 26.86 1.49
N ALA A 124 14.26 26.03 1.83
CA ALA A 124 14.59 25.70 3.21
C ALA A 124 15.07 26.94 3.99
N ASN A 125 14.93 26.91 5.33
CA ASN A 125 15.41 27.97 6.21
C ASN A 125 16.93 28.19 6.01
N ARG A 126 17.37 29.45 5.94
CA ARG A 126 18.80 29.77 5.96
C ARG A 126 19.33 29.63 7.36
N VAL A 127 20.62 29.35 7.49
CA VAL A 127 21.29 29.23 8.79
C VAL A 127 22.42 30.25 8.85
N ALA A 128 22.48 31.04 9.92
CA ALA A 128 23.65 31.85 10.27
C ALA A 128 24.23 31.34 11.59
N THR A 129 25.55 31.22 11.67
CA THR A 129 26.24 30.75 12.88
C THR A 129 27.03 31.87 13.53
N ARG A 130 27.31 31.72 14.82
CA ARG A 130 28.16 32.65 15.57
C ARG A 130 29.52 32.86 14.92
N GLN A 131 30.13 31.80 14.38
CA GLN A 131 31.41 31.88 13.68
C GLN A 131 31.32 32.78 12.45
N GLN A 132 30.22 32.69 11.69
CA GLN A 132 29.98 33.54 10.54
C GLN A 132 29.80 35.01 10.94
N ALA A 133 29.07 35.27 12.03
CA ALA A 133 28.88 36.63 12.55
C ALA A 133 30.18 37.27 13.05
N GLN A 134 31.13 36.48 13.54
CA GLN A 134 32.45 36.96 13.95
C GLN A 134 33.38 37.23 12.75
N ALA A 135 33.17 36.52 11.64
CA ALA A 135 33.97 36.65 10.43
C ALA A 135 33.61 37.90 9.60
N GLY A 136 32.41 38.45 9.77
CA GLY A 136 31.97 39.66 9.09
C GLY A 136 30.46 39.70 8.83
N ASP A 137 30.07 40.42 7.78
CA ASP A 137 28.67 40.57 7.39
C ASP A 137 28.09 39.26 6.85
N VAL A 138 26.87 38.95 7.27
CA VAL A 138 26.05 37.87 6.73
C VAL A 138 25.39 38.36 5.46
N GLU A 139 26.03 38.12 4.32
CA GLU A 139 25.49 38.46 3.01
C GLU A 139 24.29 37.59 2.65
N VAL A 140 23.21 38.23 2.22
CA VAL A 140 21.98 37.56 1.78
C VAL A 140 21.62 38.02 0.37
N ARG A 141 21.57 37.06 -0.55
CA ARG A 141 21.04 37.26 -1.91
C ARG A 141 19.65 36.65 -2.00
N VAL A 142 18.63 37.48 -2.18
CA VAL A 142 17.26 37.03 -2.42
C VAL A 142 17.13 36.75 -3.91
N GLN A 143 16.89 35.48 -4.28
CA GLN A 143 16.85 35.06 -5.69
C GLN A 143 15.49 35.31 -6.34
N SER A 144 14.42 35.14 -5.58
CA SER A 144 13.04 35.29 -6.02
C SER A 144 12.12 35.53 -4.83
N TRP A 145 10.88 35.91 -5.12
CA TRP A 145 9.78 35.95 -4.16
C TRP A 145 8.79 34.85 -4.51
N GLU A 146 8.28 34.15 -3.50
CA GLU A 146 7.34 33.06 -3.74
C GLU A 146 5.97 33.53 -4.30
N ASP A 147 5.59 34.81 -4.14
CA ASP A 147 4.35 35.41 -4.71
C ASP A 147 4.53 36.09 -6.05
N LEU A 148 5.75 36.48 -6.42
CA LEU A 148 5.98 37.24 -7.65
C LEU A 148 6.52 36.34 -8.77
N THR A 149 6.03 35.10 -8.84
CA THR A 149 6.38 34.16 -9.90
C THR A 149 5.60 34.45 -11.19
N GLY A 150 6.18 34.09 -12.34
CA GLY A 150 5.54 34.29 -13.64
C GLY A 150 4.29 33.41 -13.81
N THR A 151 3.35 33.85 -14.65
CA THR A 151 1.99 33.31 -14.90
C THR A 151 1.89 31.82 -15.28
N PHE A 152 2.99 31.09 -15.42
CA PHE A 152 3.00 29.67 -15.81
C PHE A 152 3.75 28.77 -14.82
N GLN A 153 4.12 29.24 -13.62
CA GLN A 153 4.91 28.49 -12.64
C GLN A 153 4.12 27.95 -11.44
N PHE A 154 2.81 27.73 -11.61
CA PHE A 154 1.92 27.33 -10.51
C PHE A 154 2.12 25.88 -10.01
N TYR A 155 2.59 24.96 -10.86
CA TYR A 155 2.73 23.54 -10.51
C TYR A 155 4.08 22.97 -10.94
N SER A 156 4.72 22.22 -10.05
CA SER A 156 5.91 21.45 -10.39
C SER A 156 5.54 20.24 -11.27
N LEU A 157 6.51 19.67 -12.01
CA LEU A 157 6.29 18.42 -12.75
C LEU A 157 5.76 17.30 -11.83
N TYR A 158 6.21 17.29 -10.58
CA TYR A 158 5.73 16.37 -9.56
C TYR A 158 4.23 16.54 -9.29
N ASP A 159 3.76 17.76 -9.09
CA ASP A 159 2.34 18.06 -8.85
C ASP A 159 1.48 17.69 -10.06
N LEU A 160 1.96 17.97 -11.28
CA LEU A 160 1.28 17.58 -12.51
C LEU A 160 1.12 16.06 -12.63
N LEU A 161 2.14 15.28 -12.27
CA LEU A 161 2.08 13.82 -12.28
C LEU A 161 1.12 13.29 -11.20
N LEU A 162 1.02 13.93 -10.04
CA LEU A 162 0.04 13.58 -9.00
C LEU A 162 -1.39 13.96 -9.41
N LEU A 163 -1.59 15.10 -10.06
CA LEU A 163 -2.90 15.49 -10.60
C LEU A 163 -3.35 14.55 -11.71
N PHE A 164 -2.44 14.17 -12.61
CA PHE A 164 -2.72 13.16 -13.64
C PHE A 164 -3.08 11.81 -13.01
N SER A 165 -2.36 11.41 -11.96
CA SER A 165 -2.68 10.24 -11.16
C SER A 165 -4.10 10.33 -10.60
N CYS A 166 -4.46 11.41 -9.91
CA CYS A 166 -5.81 11.63 -9.39
C CYS A 166 -6.88 11.52 -10.48
N PHE A 167 -6.65 12.17 -11.64
CA PHE A 167 -7.56 12.10 -12.78
C PHE A 167 -7.76 10.66 -13.29
N GLN A 168 -6.69 9.89 -13.43
CA GLN A 168 -6.78 8.47 -13.79
C GLN A 168 -7.57 7.65 -12.76
N GLY A 169 -7.41 7.96 -11.46
CA GLY A 169 -8.18 7.33 -10.39
C GLY A 169 -9.68 7.56 -10.52
N VAL A 170 -10.08 8.80 -10.78
CA VAL A 170 -11.50 9.15 -10.99
C VAL A 170 -12.07 8.44 -12.22
N LEU A 171 -11.32 8.38 -13.33
CA LEU A 171 -11.74 7.63 -14.52
C LEU A 171 -11.96 6.14 -14.22
N LEU A 172 -11.04 5.51 -13.49
CA LEU A 172 -11.17 4.10 -13.09
C LEU A 172 -12.33 3.85 -12.12
N LEU A 173 -12.65 4.82 -11.25
CA LEU A 173 -13.83 4.76 -10.38
C LEU A 173 -15.13 4.65 -11.19
N ILE A 174 -15.19 5.30 -12.35
CA ILE A 174 -16.36 5.30 -13.25
C ILE A 174 -16.34 4.08 -14.17
N ALA A 175 -15.16 3.69 -14.67
CA ALA A 175 -15.00 2.62 -15.64
C ALA A 175 -15.21 1.21 -15.04
N ILE A 176 -14.69 0.93 -13.84
CA ILE A 176 -14.76 -0.42 -13.25
C ILE A 176 -16.21 -0.88 -13.00
N PRO A 177 -17.12 -0.08 -12.39
CA PRO A 177 -18.51 -0.50 -12.17
C PRO A 177 -19.29 -0.73 -13.48
N SER A 178 -18.97 0.02 -14.54
CA SER A 178 -19.67 -0.04 -15.83
C SER A 178 -19.18 -1.18 -16.72
N LEU A 179 -17.89 -1.51 -16.67
CA LEU A 179 -17.28 -2.52 -17.56
C LEU A 179 -17.12 -3.90 -16.90
N GLN A 180 -17.01 -3.98 -15.57
CA GLN A 180 -16.65 -5.22 -14.87
C GLN A 180 -17.70 -5.64 -13.85
N HIS A 181 -18.49 -6.67 -14.20
CA HIS A 181 -19.49 -7.24 -13.28
C HIS A 181 -19.01 -8.47 -12.50
N ALA A 182 -17.86 -9.04 -12.85
CA ALA A 182 -17.27 -10.18 -12.16
C ALA A 182 -16.72 -9.78 -10.77
N ASN A 183 -16.97 -10.60 -9.75
CA ASN A 183 -16.60 -10.38 -8.35
C ASN A 183 -16.84 -8.94 -7.85
N ARG A 184 -18.11 -8.51 -7.87
CA ARG A 184 -18.54 -7.17 -7.39
C ARG A 184 -18.05 -6.84 -5.97
N ALA A 185 -17.89 -7.86 -5.12
CA ALA A 185 -17.38 -7.67 -3.78
C ALA A 185 -15.92 -7.17 -3.79
N ALA A 186 -15.02 -7.83 -4.52
CA ALA A 186 -13.64 -7.38 -4.66
C ALA A 186 -13.54 -6.02 -5.36
N ASN A 187 -14.35 -5.78 -6.38
CA ASN A 187 -14.36 -4.48 -7.09
C ASN A 187 -14.72 -3.33 -6.15
N ARG A 188 -15.67 -3.52 -5.22
CA ARG A 188 -15.97 -2.48 -4.20
C ARG A 188 -14.77 -2.13 -3.33
N TRP A 189 -13.97 -3.11 -2.91
CA TRP A 189 -12.75 -2.83 -2.13
C TRP A 189 -11.70 -2.09 -2.96
N LEU A 190 -11.56 -2.45 -4.24
CA LEU A 190 -10.69 -1.73 -5.15
C LEU A 190 -11.13 -0.29 -5.36
N LEU A 191 -12.44 -0.04 -5.49
CA LEU A 191 -12.99 1.32 -5.62
C LEU A 191 -12.71 2.17 -4.38
N TRP A 192 -12.85 1.61 -3.17
CA TRP A 192 -12.44 2.29 -1.95
C TRP A 192 -10.95 2.65 -1.95
N LEU A 193 -10.09 1.72 -2.38
CA LEU A 193 -8.66 1.93 -2.45
C LEU A 193 -8.26 2.97 -3.51
N LEU A 194 -8.91 2.96 -4.68
CA LEU A 194 -8.74 3.96 -5.73
C LEU A 194 -9.23 5.34 -5.29
N GLY A 195 -10.43 5.43 -4.71
CA GLY A 195 -11.03 6.70 -4.32
C GLY A 195 -10.27 7.36 -3.18
N LEU A 196 -9.87 6.57 -2.18
CA LEU A 196 -9.03 7.04 -1.08
C LEU A 196 -7.64 7.44 -1.58
N GLY A 197 -7.02 6.66 -2.46
CA GLY A 197 -5.74 7.00 -3.07
C GLY A 197 -5.80 8.32 -3.84
N ALA A 198 -6.77 8.47 -4.74
CA ALA A 198 -6.98 9.67 -5.54
C ALA A 198 -7.27 10.90 -4.65
N GLY A 199 -8.17 10.76 -3.68
CA GLY A 199 -8.51 11.82 -2.73
C GLY A 199 -7.32 12.29 -1.90
N CYS A 200 -6.52 11.35 -1.36
CA CYS A 200 -5.30 11.70 -0.63
C CYS A 200 -4.26 12.36 -1.54
N THR A 201 -4.04 11.89 -2.77
CA THR A 201 -3.11 12.56 -3.70
C THR A 201 -3.57 13.96 -4.08
N LEU A 202 -4.88 14.16 -4.28
CA LEU A 202 -5.44 15.49 -4.53
C LEU A 202 -5.21 16.40 -3.32
N LEU A 203 -5.49 15.92 -2.11
CA LEU A 203 -5.26 16.67 -0.88
C LEU A 203 -3.79 17.00 -0.67
N THR A 204 -2.85 16.12 -1.03
CA THR A 204 -1.41 16.41 -0.99
C THR A 204 -1.07 17.58 -1.91
N VAL A 205 -1.58 17.60 -3.15
CA VAL A 205 -1.34 18.70 -4.09
C VAL A 205 -2.00 19.98 -3.61
N VAL A 206 -3.27 19.92 -3.19
CA VAL A 206 -4.04 21.10 -2.73
C VAL A 206 -3.45 21.67 -1.44
N SER A 207 -3.03 20.84 -0.48
CA SER A 207 -2.40 21.32 0.76
C SER A 207 -0.98 21.84 0.56
N SER A 208 -0.32 21.46 -0.54
CA SER A 208 0.98 22.01 -0.94
C SER A 208 0.86 23.31 -1.74
N ASP A 209 -0.34 23.64 -2.25
CA ASP A 209 -0.58 24.95 -2.85
C ASP A 209 -0.30 26.05 -1.82
N ARG A 210 0.37 27.10 -2.26
CA ARG A 210 0.87 28.14 -1.38
C ARG A 210 -0.22 28.94 -0.69
N THR A 211 -1.28 29.28 -1.41
CA THR A 211 -2.39 30.05 -0.84
C THR A 211 -3.10 29.21 0.20
N VAL A 212 -3.31 27.93 -0.11
CA VAL A 212 -3.96 26.97 0.80
C VAL A 212 -3.07 26.66 2.00
N ALA A 213 -1.78 26.42 1.83
CA ALA A 213 -0.84 26.10 2.90
C ALA A 213 -0.72 27.26 3.92
N ASN A 214 -0.79 28.50 3.46
CA ASN A 214 -0.78 29.67 4.35
C ASN A 214 -2.13 29.90 5.04
N ALA A 215 -3.26 29.66 4.36
CA ALA A 215 -4.58 29.87 4.93
C ALA A 215 -5.01 28.72 5.88
N TYR A 216 -4.66 27.48 5.53
CA TYR A 216 -5.09 26.25 6.19
C TYR A 216 -3.92 25.25 6.35
N PRO A 217 -2.85 25.61 7.08
CA PRO A 217 -1.65 24.78 7.18
C PRO A 217 -1.91 23.39 7.78
N GLN A 218 -2.95 23.24 8.61
CA GLN A 218 -3.34 21.96 9.22
C GLN A 218 -3.78 20.91 8.18
N LEU A 219 -4.20 21.32 6.97
CA LEU A 219 -4.56 20.39 5.89
C LEU A 219 -3.40 19.49 5.47
N THR A 220 -2.15 19.90 5.73
CA THR A 220 -0.94 19.11 5.46
C THR A 220 -0.92 17.77 6.21
N LEU A 221 -1.62 17.66 7.34
CA LEU A 221 -1.69 16.43 8.14
C LEU A 221 -2.74 15.42 7.63
N VAL A 222 -3.69 15.86 6.80
CA VAL A 222 -4.84 15.04 6.39
C VAL A 222 -4.45 13.90 5.44
N PRO A 223 -3.56 14.08 4.44
CA PRO A 223 -3.13 12.98 3.59
C PRO A 223 -2.48 11.82 4.35
N ASP A 224 -1.85 12.08 5.49
CA ASP A 224 -1.13 11.09 6.29
C ASP A 224 -2.02 9.99 6.88
N PHE A 225 -3.35 10.19 6.93
CA PHE A 225 -4.29 9.13 7.35
C PHE A 225 -4.26 7.90 6.42
N ILE A 226 -3.81 8.08 5.17
CA ILE A 226 -3.65 6.95 4.23
C ILE A 226 -2.70 5.89 4.78
N TRP A 227 -1.74 6.27 5.62
CA TRP A 227 -0.74 5.38 6.18
C TRP A 227 -1.35 4.22 6.97
N PHE A 228 -2.46 4.42 7.66
CA PHE A 228 -3.12 3.35 8.41
C PHE A 228 -4.33 2.75 7.71
N VAL A 229 -4.89 3.41 6.69
CA VAL A 229 -6.09 2.94 6.00
C VAL A 229 -5.74 2.05 4.79
N TYR A 230 -4.66 2.34 4.07
CA TYR A 230 -4.31 1.63 2.84
C TYR A 230 -4.05 0.13 3.05
N GLY A 231 -3.21 -0.24 4.02
CA GLY A 231 -2.85 -1.64 4.29
C GLY A 231 -4.06 -2.54 4.56
N PRO A 232 -4.97 -2.18 5.50
CA PRO A 232 -6.22 -2.89 5.73
C PRO A 232 -7.11 -3.02 4.48
N LEU A 233 -7.28 -1.93 3.71
CA LEU A 233 -8.09 -1.94 2.49
C LEU A 233 -7.50 -2.86 1.43
N PHE A 234 -6.18 -2.80 1.22
CA PHE A 234 -5.50 -3.64 0.24
C PHE A 234 -5.53 -5.12 0.64
N TYR A 235 -5.36 -5.42 1.93
CA TYR A 235 -5.52 -6.78 2.46
C TYR A 235 -6.96 -7.31 2.25
N GLY A 236 -7.97 -6.49 2.54
CA GLY A 236 -9.36 -6.82 2.29
C GLY A 236 -9.67 -7.06 0.82
N TYR A 237 -9.11 -6.23 -0.06
CA TYR A 237 -9.18 -6.42 -1.52
C TYR A 237 -8.62 -7.78 -1.93
N ILE A 238 -7.38 -8.11 -1.56
CA ILE A 238 -6.74 -9.40 -1.91
C ILE A 238 -7.57 -10.57 -1.37
N ARG A 239 -8.05 -10.47 -0.12
CA ARG A 239 -8.83 -11.54 0.49
C ARG A 239 -10.14 -11.75 -0.27
N ARG A 240 -10.85 -10.70 -0.66
CA ARG A 240 -12.10 -10.79 -1.45
C ARG A 240 -11.88 -11.22 -2.89
N LEU A 241 -10.72 -10.86 -3.44
CA LEU A 241 -10.34 -11.22 -4.79
C LEU A 241 -10.08 -12.72 -4.88
N LEU A 242 -9.33 -13.26 -3.92
CA LEU A 242 -8.90 -14.65 -3.92
C LEU A 242 -9.89 -15.60 -3.22
N PHE A 243 -10.60 -15.12 -2.19
CA PHE A 243 -11.54 -15.91 -1.41
C PHE A 243 -12.91 -15.20 -1.39
N ASN A 244 -13.98 -15.89 -1.78
CA ASN A 244 -15.34 -15.34 -1.74
C ASN A 244 -15.92 -15.28 -0.32
N GLU A 245 -15.15 -14.80 0.66
CA GLU A 245 -15.54 -14.73 2.06
C GLU A 245 -16.29 -13.42 2.35
N ALA A 246 -17.38 -13.47 3.12
CA ALA A 246 -18.07 -12.28 3.63
C ALA A 246 -17.20 -11.45 4.60
N PRO A 247 -17.44 -10.13 4.74
CA PRO A 247 -16.62 -9.30 5.62
C PRO A 247 -16.99 -9.64 7.06
N ARG A 248 -15.99 -9.93 7.90
CA ARG A 248 -16.26 -10.16 9.32
C ARG A 248 -16.43 -8.81 10.02
N PRO A 249 -17.38 -8.63 10.95
CA PRO A 249 -17.58 -7.36 11.64
C PRO A 249 -16.33 -6.86 12.37
N ARG A 250 -15.48 -7.77 12.86
CA ARG A 250 -14.18 -7.44 13.47
C ARG A 250 -13.14 -6.86 12.49
N GLN A 251 -13.39 -6.89 11.18
CA GLN A 251 -12.49 -6.32 10.18
C GLN A 251 -12.41 -4.79 10.31
N TRP A 252 -13.47 -4.13 10.77
CA TRP A 252 -13.47 -2.67 10.98
C TRP A 252 -12.56 -2.21 12.13
N LEU A 253 -12.22 -3.09 13.08
CA LEU A 253 -11.22 -2.82 14.11
C LEU A 253 -9.82 -2.57 13.52
N GLN A 254 -9.58 -2.96 12.27
CA GLN A 254 -8.33 -2.70 11.56
C GLN A 254 -8.13 -1.21 11.25
N LEU A 255 -9.18 -0.39 11.31
CA LEU A 255 -9.10 1.07 11.14
C LEU A 255 -8.82 1.81 12.45
N LEU A 256 -8.74 1.11 13.58
CA LEU A 256 -8.44 1.70 14.89
C LEU A 256 -7.13 2.51 14.91
N PRO A 257 -6.03 2.09 14.25
CA PRO A 257 -4.82 2.91 14.16
C PRO A 257 -5.03 4.27 13.47
N ALA A 258 -5.92 4.36 12.47
CA ALA A 258 -6.26 5.63 11.82
C ALA A 258 -7.06 6.55 12.75
N VAL A 259 -7.99 5.98 13.53
CA VAL A 259 -8.71 6.73 14.58
C VAL A 259 -7.74 7.21 15.66
N LEU A 260 -6.79 6.37 16.06
CA LEU A 260 -5.76 6.75 17.03
C LEU A 260 -4.87 7.88 16.50
N GLN A 261 -4.46 7.83 15.23
CA GLN A 261 -3.74 8.94 14.58
C GLN A 261 -4.56 10.23 14.65
N LEU A 262 -5.89 10.17 14.45
CA LEU A 262 -6.74 11.35 14.53
C LEU A 262 -6.74 11.93 15.94
N LEU A 263 -6.83 11.09 16.97
CA LEU A 263 -6.73 11.53 18.37
C LEU A 263 -5.37 12.16 18.69
N VAL A 264 -4.29 11.60 18.13
CA VAL A 264 -2.93 12.15 18.29
C VAL A 264 -2.75 13.48 17.55
N TYR A 265 -3.40 13.68 16.40
CA TYR A 265 -3.33 14.91 15.62
C TYR A 265 -4.34 15.98 16.08
N LEU A 266 -5.38 15.59 16.82
CA LEU A 266 -6.44 16.48 17.27
C LEU A 266 -5.92 17.75 17.96
N PRO A 267 -4.93 17.69 18.88
CA PRO A 267 -4.39 18.91 19.49
C PRO A 267 -3.83 19.89 18.46
N TYR A 268 -3.21 19.40 17.38
CA TYR A 268 -2.61 20.22 16.32
C TYR A 268 -3.66 20.79 15.36
N PHE A 269 -4.76 20.07 15.13
CA PHE A 269 -5.90 20.60 14.37
C PHE A 269 -6.61 21.74 15.10
N LEU A 270 -6.55 21.77 16.43
CA LEU A 270 -7.18 22.79 17.27
C LEU A 270 -6.28 24.01 17.51
N LEU A 271 -5.02 23.98 17.07
CA LEU A 271 -4.12 25.14 17.15
C LEU A 271 -4.53 26.21 16.15
N ASP A 272 -4.29 27.47 16.54
CA ASP A 272 -4.34 28.59 15.60
C ASP A 272 -3.37 28.35 14.44
N SER A 273 -3.75 28.77 13.23
CA SER A 273 -2.97 28.53 12.01
C SER A 273 -1.55 29.09 12.10
N TYR A 274 -1.37 30.25 12.75
CA TYR A 274 -0.04 30.83 12.94
C TYR A 274 0.81 29.97 13.90
N GLU A 275 0.23 29.54 15.01
CA GLU A 275 0.92 28.71 16.01
C GLU A 275 1.33 27.35 15.42
N PHE A 276 0.45 26.71 14.64
CA PHE A 276 0.79 25.47 13.95
C PHE A 276 1.89 25.68 12.90
N GLN A 277 1.79 26.73 12.08
CA GLN A 277 2.82 27.08 11.09
C GLN A 277 4.16 27.39 11.77
N LEU A 278 4.13 28.10 12.91
CA LEU A 278 5.30 28.37 13.73
C LEU A 278 5.95 27.06 14.17
N ARG A 279 5.19 26.10 14.72
CA ARG A 279 5.74 24.80 15.15
C ARG A 279 6.34 23.99 14.00
N LEU A 280 5.72 24.08 12.82
CA LEU A 280 6.20 23.42 11.60
C LEU A 280 7.55 24.03 11.14
N VAL A 281 7.63 25.35 11.00
CA VAL A 281 8.81 26.06 10.48
C VAL A 281 9.95 26.14 11.52
N SER A 282 9.59 26.35 12.79
CA SER A 282 10.52 26.32 13.93
C SER A 282 10.92 24.93 14.34
N HIS A 283 10.38 23.90 13.67
CA HIS A 283 10.91 22.57 13.75
C HIS A 283 10.80 22.01 15.19
N GLU A 284 9.67 22.28 15.83
CA GLU A 284 9.39 22.00 17.24
C GLU A 284 9.58 20.51 17.56
N ALA A 285 10.22 20.21 18.70
CA ALA A 285 10.50 18.84 19.12
C ALA A 285 9.24 18.00 19.33
N GLY A 286 8.16 18.58 19.88
CA GLY A 286 6.90 17.88 20.15
C GLY A 286 6.20 17.41 18.88
N LEU A 287 5.90 18.34 17.96
CA LEU A 287 5.29 18.03 16.67
C LEU A 287 6.14 17.03 15.87
N ARG A 288 7.46 17.23 15.81
CA ARG A 288 8.36 16.29 15.14
C ARG A 288 8.35 14.90 15.76
N ALA A 289 8.37 14.79 17.08
CA ALA A 289 8.29 13.50 17.75
C ALA A 289 6.97 12.78 17.43
N VAL A 290 5.85 13.51 17.40
CA VAL A 290 4.55 12.96 16.99
C VAL A 290 4.57 12.47 15.55
N LEU A 291 5.06 13.28 14.60
CA LEU A 291 5.12 12.88 13.19
C LEU A 291 6.04 11.67 12.97
N LEU A 292 7.22 11.65 13.60
CA LEU A 292 8.18 10.55 13.48
C LEU A 292 7.66 9.25 14.12
N THR A 293 7.07 9.33 15.32
CA THR A 293 6.50 8.15 15.98
C THR A 293 5.31 7.59 15.20
N THR A 294 4.42 8.46 14.71
CA THR A 294 3.30 8.06 13.86
C THR A 294 3.79 7.40 12.57
N GLY A 295 4.77 8.01 11.89
CA GLY A 295 5.39 7.45 10.68
C GLY A 295 6.07 6.09 10.92
N PHE A 296 6.73 5.90 12.06
CA PHE A 296 7.33 4.63 12.43
C PHE A 296 6.29 3.53 12.68
N VAL A 297 5.26 3.84 13.46
CA VAL A 297 4.15 2.90 13.73
C VAL A 297 3.42 2.54 12.42
N ALA A 298 3.27 3.50 11.52
CA ALA A 298 2.73 3.28 10.19
C ALA A 298 3.61 2.35 9.35
N LEU A 299 4.93 2.55 9.34
CA LEU A 299 5.88 1.67 8.66
C LEU A 299 5.74 0.21 9.12
N LEU A 300 5.73 -0.01 10.44
CA LEU A 300 5.57 -1.35 11.02
C LEU A 300 4.21 -1.97 10.67
N THR A 301 3.15 -1.16 10.71
CA THR A 301 1.79 -1.61 10.40
C THR A 301 1.68 -2.04 8.93
N ASN A 302 2.21 -1.24 8.00
CA ASN A 302 2.22 -1.57 6.57
C ASN A 302 3.11 -2.78 6.26
N ALA A 303 4.26 -2.92 6.92
CA ALA A 303 5.09 -4.12 6.81
C ALA A 303 4.35 -5.39 7.27
N ALA A 304 3.58 -5.31 8.36
CA ALA A 304 2.76 -6.41 8.84
C ALA A 304 1.64 -6.77 7.85
N TYR A 305 0.98 -5.78 7.23
CA TYR A 305 -0.02 -6.03 6.19
C TYR A 305 0.58 -6.59 4.91
N TRP A 306 1.76 -6.12 4.50
CA TRP A 306 2.49 -6.68 3.38
C TRP A 306 2.79 -8.18 3.57
N LEU A 307 3.26 -8.56 4.77
CA LEU A 307 3.46 -9.97 5.13
C LEU A 307 2.15 -10.76 5.09
N ALA A 308 1.07 -10.21 5.63
CA ALA A 308 -0.24 -10.85 5.63
C ALA A 308 -0.76 -11.06 4.19
N CYS A 309 -0.64 -10.08 3.31
CA CYS A 309 -0.99 -10.20 1.89
C CYS A 309 -0.17 -11.29 1.21
N ARG A 310 1.15 -11.32 1.44
CA ARG A 310 2.04 -12.36 0.89
C ARG A 310 1.66 -13.76 1.38
N GLN A 311 1.28 -13.91 2.65
CA GLN A 311 0.82 -15.18 3.21
C GLN A 311 -0.49 -15.63 2.58
N VAL A 312 -1.46 -14.72 2.39
CA VAL A 312 -2.77 -15.03 1.77
C VAL A 312 -2.59 -15.49 0.32
N ILE A 313 -1.76 -14.82 -0.46
CA ILE A 313 -1.48 -15.22 -1.86
C ILE A 313 -0.83 -16.61 -1.90
N ARG A 314 0.17 -16.87 -1.05
CA ARG A 314 0.82 -18.18 -0.96
C ARG A 314 -0.14 -19.29 -0.55
N ALA A 315 -1.02 -19.02 0.42
CA ALA A 315 -2.03 -19.97 0.86
C ALA A 315 -3.01 -20.29 -0.28
N TYR A 316 -3.48 -19.25 -0.99
CA TYR A 316 -4.35 -19.41 -2.14
C TYR A 316 -3.68 -20.22 -3.26
N THR A 317 -2.44 -19.90 -3.64
CA THR A 317 -1.70 -20.65 -4.68
C THR A 317 -1.58 -22.13 -4.35
N ARG A 318 -1.24 -22.47 -3.09
CA ARG A 318 -1.14 -23.86 -2.64
C ARG A 318 -2.48 -24.60 -2.68
N GLN A 319 -3.55 -23.95 -2.22
CA GLN A 319 -4.89 -24.56 -2.22
C GLN A 319 -5.41 -24.77 -3.65
N TYR A 320 -5.11 -23.84 -4.54
CA TYR A 320 -5.52 -23.85 -5.93
C TYR A 320 -4.82 -24.97 -6.72
N GLU A 321 -3.50 -25.09 -6.59
CA GLU A 321 -2.70 -26.18 -7.21
C GLU A 321 -3.12 -27.57 -6.71
N ALA A 322 -3.65 -27.67 -5.49
CA ALA A 322 -4.16 -28.93 -4.95
C ALA A 322 -5.55 -29.33 -5.51
N SER A 323 -6.31 -28.39 -6.10
CA SER A 323 -7.74 -28.61 -6.41
C SER A 323 -8.08 -28.52 -7.90
N VAL A 324 -7.23 -27.84 -8.69
CA VAL A 324 -7.52 -27.44 -10.07
C VAL A 324 -6.31 -27.68 -10.97
N SER A 325 -6.56 -28.09 -12.22
CA SER A 325 -5.49 -28.48 -13.18
C SER A 325 -4.93 -27.35 -14.05
N TYR A 326 -5.55 -26.16 -14.06
CA TYR A 326 -5.12 -25.02 -14.89
C TYR A 326 -4.46 -23.93 -14.07
N ALA A 327 -3.58 -23.14 -14.68
CA ALA A 327 -2.81 -22.11 -13.97
C ALA A 327 -3.55 -20.76 -13.94
N GLN A 328 -3.65 -20.15 -12.76
CA GLN A 328 -4.11 -18.77 -12.62
C GLN A 328 -2.92 -17.81 -12.58
N ASN A 329 -3.00 -16.70 -13.32
CA ASN A 329 -1.92 -15.73 -13.39
C ASN A 329 -2.02 -14.68 -12.26
N LEU A 330 -1.39 -14.97 -11.11
CA LEU A 330 -1.30 -14.04 -9.98
C LEU A 330 -0.04 -13.14 -10.02
N ARG A 331 0.66 -13.11 -11.17
CA ARG A 331 1.95 -12.42 -11.28
C ARG A 331 1.84 -10.92 -11.01
N TYR A 332 0.77 -10.27 -11.48
CA TYR A 332 0.53 -8.85 -11.23
C TYR A 332 0.48 -8.54 -9.73
N LEU A 333 -0.13 -9.41 -8.92
CA LEU A 333 -0.27 -9.20 -7.49
C LEU A 333 1.07 -9.36 -6.78
N THR A 334 1.89 -10.30 -7.24
CA THR A 334 3.28 -10.40 -6.78
C THR A 334 4.13 -9.21 -7.21
N THR A 335 3.90 -8.63 -8.40
CA THR A 335 4.56 -7.41 -8.86
C THR A 335 4.18 -6.21 -7.98
N VAL A 336 2.89 -6.03 -7.68
CA VAL A 336 2.42 -4.96 -6.78
C VAL A 336 3.05 -5.11 -5.39
N LEU A 337 3.07 -6.32 -4.82
CA LEU A 337 3.77 -6.55 -3.56
C LEU A 337 5.28 -6.31 -3.65
N GLY A 338 5.91 -6.59 -4.78
CA GLY A 338 7.32 -6.28 -5.02
C GLY A 338 7.59 -4.78 -4.97
N ILE A 339 6.78 -3.97 -5.68
CA ILE A 339 6.88 -2.51 -5.66
C ILE A 339 6.63 -1.98 -4.24
N GLN A 340 5.60 -2.45 -3.55
CA GLN A 340 5.33 -2.08 -2.15
C GLN A 340 6.51 -2.42 -1.22
N ALA A 341 7.17 -3.57 -1.42
CA ALA A 341 8.34 -3.94 -0.63
C ALA A 341 9.50 -2.96 -0.84
N VAL A 342 9.76 -2.54 -2.09
CA VAL A 342 10.77 -1.53 -2.40
C VAL A 342 10.43 -0.20 -1.73
N CYS A 343 9.17 0.26 -1.79
CA CYS A 343 8.73 1.47 -1.12
C CYS A 343 8.91 1.39 0.42
N LEU A 344 8.59 0.26 1.03
CA LEU A 344 8.77 0.04 2.47
C LEU A 344 10.25 -0.01 2.88
N LEU A 345 11.11 -0.62 2.05
CA LEU A 345 12.56 -0.63 2.27
C LEU A 345 13.14 0.77 2.17
N LEU A 346 12.74 1.54 1.16
CA LEU A 346 13.15 2.94 1.01
C LEU A 346 12.67 3.77 2.20
N TRP A 347 11.41 3.63 2.62
CA TRP A 347 10.89 4.33 3.80
C TRP A 347 11.68 3.95 5.08
N SER A 348 11.96 2.67 5.30
CA SER A 348 12.78 2.21 6.43
C SER A 348 14.20 2.78 6.40
N PHE A 349 14.80 2.87 5.21
CA PHE A 349 16.13 3.45 5.03
C PHE A 349 16.13 4.95 5.35
N LEU A 350 15.16 5.71 4.85
CA LEU A 350 15.01 7.14 5.16
C LEU A 350 14.79 7.37 6.66
N PHE A 351 14.00 6.51 7.31
CA PHE A 351 13.80 6.57 8.75
C PHE A 351 15.13 6.34 9.51
N GLY A 352 15.94 5.40 9.04
CA GLY A 352 17.30 5.17 9.54
C GLY A 352 18.21 6.39 9.38
N ILE A 353 18.14 7.10 8.25
CA ILE A 353 18.87 8.35 8.02
C ILE A 353 18.45 9.44 9.01
N VAL A 354 17.14 9.61 9.23
CA VAL A 354 16.61 10.59 10.20
C VAL A 354 17.06 10.24 11.62
N LEU A 355 17.17 8.96 11.95
CA LEU A 355 17.72 8.56 13.26
C LEU A 355 19.23 8.84 13.33
N ALA A 356 19.98 8.51 12.28
CA ALA A 356 21.41 8.74 12.17
C ALA A 356 21.78 10.23 12.26
N SER A 357 20.90 11.12 11.79
CA SER A 357 21.10 12.56 11.85
C SER A 357 21.08 13.14 13.27
N ARG A 358 20.71 12.33 14.28
CA ARG A 358 20.88 12.73 15.68
C ARG A 358 22.34 12.73 16.12
N TRP A 359 23.21 12.00 15.41
CA TRP A 359 24.64 11.90 15.70
C TRP A 359 25.52 12.59 14.65
N ALA A 360 25.00 12.87 13.46
CA ALA A 360 25.74 13.53 12.39
C ALA A 360 24.98 14.74 11.82
N THR A 361 25.71 15.85 11.61
CA THR A 361 25.16 17.16 11.20
C THR A 361 25.11 17.31 9.67
N PHE A 362 24.44 16.39 8.98
CA PHE A 362 24.19 16.51 7.54
C PHE A 362 22.76 17.00 7.27
N ASP A 363 22.54 17.64 6.11
CA ASP A 363 21.22 18.17 5.75
C ASP A 363 20.27 17.04 5.33
N VAL A 364 19.48 16.58 6.30
CA VAL A 364 18.58 15.43 6.15
C VAL A 364 17.23 15.84 5.60
N TYR A 365 16.82 17.07 5.84
CA TYR A 365 15.47 17.54 5.53
C TYR A 365 15.23 17.56 4.02
N THR A 366 16.20 18.09 3.25
CA THR A 366 16.10 18.16 1.79
C THR A 366 16.14 16.76 1.14
N LEU A 367 16.99 15.87 1.67
CA LEU A 367 17.07 14.48 1.22
C LEU A 367 15.77 13.72 1.50
N VAL A 368 15.23 13.82 2.71
CA VAL A 368 13.99 13.13 3.10
C VAL A 368 12.81 13.64 2.29
N ALA A 369 12.66 14.96 2.13
CA ALA A 369 11.57 15.56 1.36
C ALA A 369 11.54 15.07 -0.09
N ARG A 370 12.70 15.05 -0.78
CA ARG A 370 12.79 14.58 -2.17
C ARG A 370 12.45 13.09 -2.31
N ASN A 371 12.94 12.26 -1.39
CA ASN A 371 12.66 10.82 -1.46
C ASN A 371 11.22 10.48 -1.04
N GLN A 372 10.65 11.23 -0.10
CA GLN A 372 9.24 11.11 0.27
C GLN A 372 8.33 11.42 -0.93
N ALA A 373 8.64 12.46 -1.70
CA ALA A 373 7.92 12.77 -2.94
C ALA A 373 7.95 11.59 -3.93
N LEU A 374 9.12 10.96 -4.12
CA LEU A 374 9.26 9.78 -4.98
C LEU A 374 8.41 8.59 -4.49
N ILE A 375 8.39 8.32 -3.18
CA ILE A 375 7.55 7.26 -2.60
C ILE A 375 6.07 7.53 -2.89
N TRP A 376 5.60 8.77 -2.68
CA TRP A 376 4.23 9.17 -2.97
C TRP A 376 3.87 9.01 -4.44
N LEU A 377 4.77 9.41 -5.34
CA LEU A 377 4.57 9.25 -6.78
C LEU A 377 4.39 7.77 -7.14
N VAL A 378 5.32 6.90 -6.72
CA VAL A 378 5.22 5.45 -6.99
C VAL A 378 3.95 4.87 -6.37
N PHE A 379 3.64 5.24 -5.14
CA PHE A 379 2.48 4.73 -4.42
C PHE A 379 1.16 5.13 -5.09
N SER A 380 1.07 6.37 -5.60
CA SER A 380 -0.11 6.85 -6.32
C SER A 380 -0.43 6.02 -7.56
N THR A 381 0.58 5.45 -8.23
CA THR A 381 0.38 4.66 -9.46
C THR A 381 -0.09 3.22 -9.22
N LEU A 382 0.10 2.67 -8.01
CA LEU A 382 -0.21 1.27 -7.71
C LEU A 382 -1.70 0.92 -7.79
N PRO A 383 -2.61 1.72 -7.20
CA PRO A 383 -4.06 1.56 -7.40
C PRO A 383 -4.46 1.50 -8.87
N TYR A 384 -3.87 2.35 -9.73
CA TYR A 384 -4.22 2.40 -11.15
C TYR A 384 -3.73 1.19 -11.92
N PHE A 385 -2.53 0.70 -11.62
CA PHE A 385 -2.05 -0.55 -12.19
C PHE A 385 -3.00 -1.72 -11.85
N LEU A 386 -3.53 -1.76 -10.63
CA LEU A 386 -4.55 -2.74 -10.24
C LEU A 386 -5.87 -2.55 -11.03
N GLY A 387 -6.34 -1.31 -11.17
CA GLY A 387 -7.54 -0.99 -11.95
C GLY A 387 -7.40 -1.36 -13.44
N TYR A 388 -6.24 -1.11 -14.04
CA TYR A 388 -5.93 -1.52 -15.42
C TYR A 388 -5.98 -3.04 -15.58
N VAL A 389 -5.37 -3.80 -14.67
CA VAL A 389 -5.39 -5.27 -14.73
C VAL A 389 -6.81 -5.82 -14.63
N VAL A 390 -7.66 -5.20 -13.81
CA VAL A 390 -9.08 -5.60 -13.69
C VAL A 390 -9.79 -5.51 -15.04
N LEU A 391 -9.61 -4.41 -15.76
CA LEU A 391 -10.26 -4.16 -17.05
C LEU A 391 -9.76 -5.10 -18.16
N HIS A 392 -8.47 -5.45 -18.15
CA HIS A 392 -7.87 -6.28 -19.22
C HIS A 392 -7.83 -7.78 -18.93
N GLN A 393 -8.07 -8.23 -17.69
CA GLN A 393 -8.01 -9.65 -17.29
C GLN A 393 -9.24 -10.08 -16.46
N PRO A 394 -10.46 -10.06 -17.04
CA PRO A 394 -11.70 -10.36 -16.31
C PRO A 394 -11.80 -11.82 -15.82
N GLU A 395 -11.07 -12.73 -16.45
CA GLU A 395 -11.07 -14.17 -16.10
C GLU A 395 -10.55 -14.45 -14.69
N ILE A 396 -9.66 -13.60 -14.16
CA ILE A 396 -9.10 -13.72 -12.80
C ILE A 396 -10.18 -13.57 -11.72
N PHE A 397 -11.30 -12.91 -12.04
CA PHE A 397 -12.40 -12.59 -11.13
C PHE A 397 -13.55 -13.59 -11.21
N ARG A 398 -13.47 -14.60 -12.08
CA ARG A 398 -14.39 -15.75 -12.04
C ARG A 398 -13.99 -16.62 -10.85
N LEU A 399 -14.71 -16.45 -9.75
CA LEU A 399 -14.55 -17.29 -8.57
C LEU A 399 -14.86 -18.74 -8.97
N VAL A 400 -13.86 -19.62 -8.91
CA VAL A 400 -14.15 -21.06 -8.86
C VAL A 400 -14.94 -21.28 -7.57
N PRO A 401 -16.12 -21.91 -7.62
CA PRO A 401 -16.88 -22.21 -6.41
C PRO A 401 -15.96 -22.89 -5.41
N ALA A 402 -15.93 -22.40 -4.16
CA ALA A 402 -15.36 -23.18 -3.09
C ALA A 402 -16.05 -24.56 -3.13
N PRO A 403 -15.31 -25.67 -2.95
CA PRO A 403 -15.96 -26.98 -2.82
C PRO A 403 -17.08 -26.81 -1.80
N ALA A 404 -18.31 -27.11 -2.22
CA ALA A 404 -19.49 -26.99 -1.38
C ALA A 404 -19.17 -27.64 -0.03
N ASP A 405 -19.47 -26.91 1.05
CA ASP A 405 -19.14 -27.28 2.41
C ASP A 405 -19.17 -28.80 2.63
N LEU A 406 -18.04 -29.32 3.12
CA LEU A 406 -17.90 -30.67 3.71
C LEU A 406 -18.73 -30.81 5.01
N GLY A 407 -19.90 -30.18 5.09
CA GLY A 407 -20.72 -30.13 6.28
C GLY A 407 -21.99 -29.29 6.17
N ALA A 408 -22.72 -29.30 5.05
CA ALA A 408 -24.13 -28.87 5.02
C ALA A 408 -24.81 -29.25 3.69
N LEU A 409 -25.07 -30.54 3.47
CA LEU A 409 -26.20 -30.93 2.62
C LEU A 409 -27.34 -31.34 3.56
N PRO A 410 -28.52 -30.70 3.50
CA PRO A 410 -29.70 -31.30 4.09
C PRO A 410 -29.96 -32.60 3.33
N ALA A 411 -29.94 -33.72 4.07
CA ALA A 411 -30.27 -35.03 3.51
C ALA A 411 -31.76 -35.04 3.13
N GLY A 412 -32.05 -34.75 1.87
CA GLY A 412 -33.42 -34.68 1.37
C GLY A 412 -33.59 -33.82 0.12
N ALA A 413 -32.74 -34.01 -0.89
CA ALA A 413 -33.05 -33.52 -2.24
C ALA A 413 -32.64 -34.61 -3.22
N ALA A 414 -33.63 -35.38 -3.67
CA ALA A 414 -33.50 -36.25 -4.82
C ALA A 414 -33.10 -35.38 -6.02
N VAL A 415 -31.94 -35.66 -6.62
CA VAL A 415 -31.51 -35.02 -7.87
C VAL A 415 -32.34 -35.61 -9.00
N ALA A 416 -33.51 -35.02 -9.24
CA ALA A 416 -34.11 -35.04 -10.56
C ALA A 416 -33.27 -34.13 -11.47
N GLY A 417 -32.93 -34.63 -12.66
CA GLY A 417 -31.97 -34.02 -13.58
C GLY A 417 -32.23 -32.55 -13.88
N VAL A 418 -31.15 -31.77 -13.95
CA VAL A 418 -31.19 -30.40 -14.46
C VAL A 418 -30.86 -30.45 -15.96
N PRO A 419 -31.78 -30.04 -16.85
CA PRO A 419 -31.46 -29.79 -18.25
C PRO A 419 -30.75 -28.44 -18.40
N VAL A 420 -29.92 -28.40 -19.43
CA VAL A 420 -29.20 -27.22 -19.92
C VAL A 420 -30.18 -26.17 -20.47
N SER A 421 -29.80 -24.89 -20.32
CA SER A 421 -30.29 -23.66 -20.98
C SER A 421 -31.17 -22.71 -20.14
N ALA A 422 -30.76 -21.43 -20.14
CA ALA A 422 -31.50 -20.27 -19.63
C ALA A 422 -32.61 -19.86 -20.63
N PRO A 423 -33.66 -19.08 -20.24
CA PRO A 423 -33.52 -17.65 -19.94
C PRO A 423 -34.42 -17.10 -18.79
N MET A 424 -34.15 -15.88 -18.33
CA MET A 424 -35.05 -15.03 -17.50
C MET A 424 -36.43 -14.81 -18.18
N PRO A 425 -37.57 -14.39 -17.52
CA PRO A 425 -37.67 -13.30 -16.52
C PRO A 425 -38.88 -13.30 -15.50
N VAL A 426 -38.96 -12.22 -14.70
CA VAL A 426 -40.11 -11.57 -14.00
C VAL A 426 -40.76 -12.17 -12.71
N MET A 427 -41.03 -11.21 -11.82
CA MET A 427 -41.72 -11.10 -10.53
C MET A 427 -42.86 -12.08 -10.16
N ALA A 428 -42.94 -12.42 -8.86
CA ALA A 428 -44.18 -12.33 -8.06
C ALA A 428 -43.89 -12.51 -6.55
N GLU A 429 -44.60 -11.71 -5.76
CA GLU A 429 -44.68 -11.57 -4.31
C GLU A 429 -45.68 -12.59 -3.72
N VAL A 430 -45.38 -13.27 -2.60
CA VAL A 430 -46.40 -13.74 -1.62
C VAL A 430 -45.81 -13.86 -0.22
N ALA A 431 -46.62 -13.41 0.73
CA ALA A 431 -46.43 -13.26 2.17
C ALA A 431 -46.34 -14.56 3.01
N GLY A 432 -45.60 -14.43 4.12
CA GLY A 432 -45.91 -14.85 5.49
C GLY A 432 -46.54 -16.21 5.78
N VAL A 433 -45.79 -17.08 6.47
CA VAL A 433 -46.32 -18.00 7.49
C VAL A 433 -45.26 -18.19 8.60
N ALA A 434 -45.69 -18.03 9.85
CA ALA A 434 -44.92 -18.25 11.06
C ALA A 434 -44.67 -19.76 11.30
N ILE A 435 -43.47 -20.12 11.76
CA ILE A 435 -43.15 -21.50 12.16
C ILE A 435 -43.05 -21.54 13.69
N THR A 436 -44.12 -22.02 14.32
CA THR A 436 -44.11 -22.56 15.69
C THR A 436 -44.13 -24.08 15.62
N GLU A 437 -43.16 -24.68 16.34
CA GLU A 437 -43.01 -26.06 16.83
C GLU A 437 -41.78 -26.83 16.30
N PRO A 438 -40.98 -27.46 17.20
CA PRO A 438 -39.85 -28.29 16.82
C PRO A 438 -40.32 -29.70 16.43
N LEU A 439 -40.01 -30.13 15.20
CA LEU A 439 -40.23 -31.50 14.75
C LEU A 439 -39.44 -32.53 15.60
N PRO A 440 -39.96 -33.75 15.79
CA PRO A 440 -39.29 -34.82 16.52
C PRO A 440 -38.06 -35.31 15.75
N ALA A 441 -36.99 -35.64 16.49
CA ALA A 441 -35.75 -36.14 15.93
C ALA A 441 -35.97 -37.45 15.17
N LEU A 442 -35.77 -37.42 13.84
CA LEU A 442 -35.73 -38.63 13.02
C LEU A 442 -34.53 -39.50 13.44
N PRO A 443 -34.65 -40.85 13.36
CA PRO A 443 -33.54 -41.74 13.64
C PRO A 443 -32.40 -41.47 12.65
N ARG A 444 -31.18 -41.33 13.16
CA ARG A 444 -29.98 -41.24 12.30
C ARG A 444 -29.91 -42.52 11.45
N PRO A 445 -29.62 -42.42 10.13
CA PRO A 445 -29.41 -43.61 9.32
C PRO A 445 -28.24 -44.42 9.91
N PRO A 446 -28.30 -45.76 9.85
CA PRO A 446 -27.23 -46.60 10.36
C PRO A 446 -25.92 -46.26 9.64
N ARG A 447 -24.86 -46.08 10.43
CA ARG A 447 -23.50 -45.88 9.94
C ARG A 447 -23.18 -47.02 8.96
N PRO A 448 -22.64 -46.75 7.75
CA PRO A 448 -22.30 -47.81 6.83
C PRO A 448 -21.29 -48.77 7.50
N PRO A 449 -21.48 -50.10 7.37
CA PRO A 449 -20.54 -51.07 7.89
C PRO A 449 -19.27 -51.02 7.02
N GLY A 450 -18.21 -50.43 7.57
CA GLY A 450 -16.93 -50.30 6.90
C GLY A 450 -16.26 -48.96 7.15
N ALA A 451 -15.65 -48.80 8.31
CA ALA A 451 -14.41 -48.02 8.33
C ALA A 451 -13.36 -48.84 7.56
N PRO A 452 -12.74 -48.34 6.48
CA PRO A 452 -11.66 -49.09 5.85
C PRO A 452 -10.46 -49.05 6.79
N GLY A 453 -10.08 -50.23 7.30
CA GLY A 453 -8.66 -50.47 7.54
C GLY A 453 -7.91 -50.20 6.23
N SER A 454 -6.78 -49.48 6.34
CA SER A 454 -5.80 -49.18 5.28
C SER A 454 -6.36 -49.07 3.85
N LEU A 455 -6.55 -47.84 3.37
CA LEU A 455 -6.65 -47.59 1.93
C LEU A 455 -5.47 -48.31 1.23
N ASP A 456 -5.76 -49.29 0.38
CA ASP A 456 -4.74 -49.95 -0.44
C ASP A 456 -4.28 -48.96 -1.51
N LEU A 457 -3.23 -48.20 -1.18
CA LEU A 457 -2.66 -47.16 -2.04
C LEU A 457 -2.31 -47.73 -3.43
N PRO A 458 -1.56 -48.85 -3.55
CA PRO A 458 -1.26 -49.48 -4.84
C PRO A 458 -2.50 -49.77 -5.69
N ALA A 459 -3.56 -50.38 -5.12
CA ALA A 459 -4.77 -50.69 -5.87
C ALA A 459 -5.54 -49.41 -6.31
N ALA A 460 -5.60 -48.41 -5.43
CA ALA A 460 -6.21 -47.13 -5.75
C ALA A 460 -5.45 -46.39 -6.85
N GLN A 461 -4.10 -46.43 -6.84
CA GLN A 461 -3.28 -45.84 -7.90
C GLN A 461 -3.52 -46.51 -9.25
N ALA A 462 -3.59 -47.84 -9.30
CA ALA A 462 -3.87 -48.58 -10.52
C ALA A 462 -5.25 -48.20 -11.10
N THR A 463 -6.25 -48.04 -10.24
CA THR A 463 -7.60 -47.60 -10.61
C THR A 463 -7.58 -46.20 -11.22
N VAL A 464 -6.94 -45.24 -10.54
CA VAL A 464 -6.82 -43.85 -11.01
C VAL A 464 -6.06 -43.80 -12.35
N ALA A 465 -4.92 -44.48 -12.46
CA ALA A 465 -4.11 -44.51 -13.69
C ALA A 465 -4.84 -45.21 -14.85
N GLY A 466 -5.65 -46.23 -14.56
CA GLY A 466 -6.54 -46.88 -15.53
C GLY A 466 -7.58 -45.90 -16.07
N TYR A 467 -8.30 -45.21 -15.18
CA TYR A 467 -9.30 -44.22 -15.56
C TYR A 467 -8.72 -43.08 -16.39
N MET A 468 -7.56 -42.53 -15.98
CA MET A 468 -6.88 -41.47 -16.72
C MET A 468 -6.57 -41.90 -18.17
N ARG A 469 -6.06 -43.12 -18.38
CA ARG A 469 -5.73 -43.64 -19.72
C ARG A 469 -6.96 -43.90 -20.58
N GLN A 470 -8.03 -44.43 -19.99
CA GLN A 470 -9.23 -44.84 -20.73
C GLN A 470 -10.12 -43.66 -21.10
N HIS A 471 -10.37 -42.73 -20.16
CA HIS A 471 -11.36 -41.66 -20.32
C HIS A 471 -10.73 -40.30 -20.68
N LYS A 472 -9.40 -40.19 -20.62
CA LYS A 472 -8.63 -38.97 -20.89
C LYS A 472 -9.22 -37.68 -20.31
N PRO A 473 -9.66 -37.65 -19.02
CA PRO A 473 -10.29 -36.48 -18.43
C PRO A 473 -9.36 -35.26 -18.39
N TYR A 474 -8.04 -35.48 -18.45
CA TYR A 474 -7.02 -34.43 -18.50
C TYR A 474 -7.11 -33.52 -19.73
N LEU A 475 -7.77 -33.95 -20.81
CA LEU A 475 -8.03 -33.10 -21.98
C LEU A 475 -9.01 -31.96 -21.66
N ASN A 476 -9.84 -32.09 -20.63
CA ASN A 476 -10.71 -31.01 -20.19
C ASN A 476 -9.85 -29.88 -19.56
N PRO A 477 -9.85 -28.66 -20.14
CA PRO A 477 -9.05 -27.55 -19.65
C PRO A 477 -9.47 -27.05 -18.26
N SER A 478 -10.71 -27.31 -17.85
CA SER A 478 -11.26 -26.86 -16.57
C SER A 478 -11.28 -27.96 -15.50
N LEU A 479 -10.67 -29.13 -15.76
CA LEU A 479 -10.75 -30.30 -14.88
C LEU A 479 -10.39 -29.95 -13.43
N THR A 480 -11.30 -30.29 -12.52
CA THR A 480 -11.16 -30.16 -11.07
C THR A 480 -11.01 -31.51 -10.37
N ILE A 481 -10.45 -31.51 -9.16
CA ILE A 481 -10.33 -32.75 -8.36
C ILE A 481 -11.71 -33.34 -8.03
N HIS A 482 -12.73 -32.50 -7.88
CA HIS A 482 -14.10 -32.95 -7.61
C HIS A 482 -14.68 -33.67 -8.82
N GLU A 483 -14.51 -33.13 -10.03
CA GLU A 483 -14.95 -33.79 -11.27
C GLU A 483 -14.25 -35.14 -11.46
N LEU A 484 -12.94 -35.20 -11.22
CA LEU A 484 -12.20 -36.44 -11.32
C LEU A 484 -12.65 -37.45 -10.25
N ALA A 485 -12.89 -37.00 -9.02
CA ALA A 485 -13.34 -37.85 -7.93
C ALA A 485 -14.75 -38.41 -8.18
N MET A 486 -15.66 -37.60 -8.73
CA MET A 486 -16.99 -38.06 -9.16
C MET A 486 -16.88 -39.13 -10.25
N GLY A 487 -16.05 -38.92 -11.27
CA GLY A 487 -15.82 -39.91 -12.33
C GLY A 487 -15.25 -41.24 -11.82
N LEU A 488 -14.45 -41.19 -10.76
CA LEU A 488 -13.87 -42.35 -10.08
C LEU A 488 -14.74 -42.93 -8.96
N GLN A 489 -15.88 -42.30 -8.63
CA GLN A 489 -16.71 -42.63 -7.47
C GLN A 489 -15.93 -42.65 -6.13
N LEU A 490 -14.95 -41.76 -6.00
CA LEU A 490 -14.14 -41.58 -4.79
C LEU A 490 -14.51 -40.27 -4.09
N PRO A 491 -14.45 -40.22 -2.74
CA PRO A 491 -14.48 -38.94 -2.05
C PRO A 491 -13.26 -38.07 -2.46
N PRO A 492 -13.42 -36.75 -2.68
CA PRO A 492 -12.31 -35.89 -3.13
C PRO A 492 -11.08 -35.90 -2.22
N HIS A 493 -11.27 -36.04 -0.91
CA HIS A 493 -10.18 -36.14 0.06
C HIS A 493 -9.38 -37.45 -0.08
N VAL A 494 -10.04 -38.55 -0.45
CA VAL A 494 -9.39 -39.84 -0.73
C VAL A 494 -8.57 -39.73 -2.01
N LEU A 495 -9.14 -39.17 -3.09
CA LEU A 495 -8.42 -38.96 -4.34
C LEU A 495 -7.19 -38.05 -4.14
N SER A 496 -7.34 -36.96 -3.37
CA SER A 496 -6.21 -36.08 -3.04
C SER A 496 -5.11 -36.84 -2.28
N LYS A 497 -5.49 -37.73 -1.35
CA LYS A 497 -4.53 -38.58 -0.64
C LYS A 497 -3.81 -39.55 -1.58
N VAL A 498 -4.53 -40.22 -2.47
CA VAL A 498 -3.95 -41.14 -3.48
C VAL A 498 -2.98 -40.42 -4.40
N ILE A 499 -3.31 -39.19 -4.83
CA ILE A 499 -2.44 -38.39 -5.70
C ILE A 499 -1.17 -37.93 -4.95
N ASN A 500 -1.33 -37.36 -3.75
CA ASN A 500 -0.21 -36.85 -2.98
C ASN A 500 0.71 -37.95 -2.45
N GLU A 501 0.16 -39.00 -1.84
CA GLU A 501 0.94 -40.07 -1.20
C GLU A 501 1.31 -41.19 -2.17
N GLY A 502 0.43 -41.53 -3.11
CA GLY A 502 0.68 -42.57 -4.10
C GLY A 502 1.58 -42.07 -5.23
N PHE A 503 1.17 -41.00 -5.91
CA PHE A 503 1.91 -40.49 -7.08
C PHE A 503 3.00 -39.47 -6.72
N GLY A 504 3.07 -39.01 -5.47
CA GLY A 504 4.08 -38.04 -5.02
C GLY A 504 3.94 -36.65 -5.65
N GLN A 505 2.75 -36.31 -6.15
CA GLN A 505 2.46 -35.09 -6.91
C GLN A 505 1.22 -34.41 -6.36
N ASN A 506 1.07 -33.10 -6.57
CA ASN A 506 -0.23 -32.44 -6.35
C ASN A 506 -1.14 -32.67 -7.58
N PHE A 507 -2.44 -32.38 -7.44
CA PHE A 507 -3.42 -32.58 -8.52
C PHE A 507 -3.05 -31.83 -9.81
N PHE A 508 -2.58 -30.58 -9.71
CA PHE A 508 -2.15 -29.80 -10.87
C PHE A 508 -1.01 -30.49 -11.64
N ASP A 509 0.04 -30.91 -10.95
CA ASP A 509 1.19 -31.59 -11.53
C ASP A 509 0.80 -32.96 -12.10
N PHE A 510 -0.05 -33.69 -11.37
CA PHE A 510 -0.59 -34.98 -11.78
C PHE A 510 -1.30 -34.87 -13.13
N VAL A 511 -2.30 -34.00 -13.26
CA VAL A 511 -3.05 -33.83 -14.52
C VAL A 511 -2.14 -33.33 -15.63
N ASN A 512 -1.25 -32.37 -15.35
CA ASN A 512 -0.39 -31.80 -16.39
C ASN A 512 0.68 -32.76 -16.90
N SER A 513 1.11 -33.76 -16.10
CA SER A 513 1.99 -34.82 -16.60
C SER A 513 1.33 -35.63 -17.73
N TYR A 514 0.06 -36.01 -17.56
CA TYR A 514 -0.71 -36.65 -18.63
C TYR A 514 -0.91 -35.74 -19.84
N ARG A 515 -1.14 -34.44 -19.65
CA ARG A 515 -1.26 -33.50 -20.78
C ARG A 515 0.04 -33.35 -21.58
N VAL A 516 1.19 -33.35 -20.92
CA VAL A 516 2.51 -33.33 -21.60
C VAL A 516 2.73 -34.63 -22.37
N ASP A 517 2.37 -35.78 -21.80
CA ASP A 517 2.52 -37.06 -22.50
C ASP A 517 1.58 -37.18 -23.71
N GLU A 518 0.34 -36.71 -23.59
CA GLU A 518 -0.56 -36.58 -24.73
C GLU A 518 -0.02 -35.59 -25.77
N PHE A 519 0.55 -34.46 -25.36
CA PHE A 519 1.18 -33.50 -26.27
C PHE A 519 2.30 -34.14 -27.09
N LYS A 520 3.16 -34.94 -26.46
CA LYS A 520 4.22 -35.68 -27.16
C LYS A 520 3.65 -36.65 -28.19
N GLN A 521 2.55 -37.32 -27.88
CA GLN A 521 1.86 -38.21 -28.82
C GLN A 521 1.26 -37.46 -30.00
N VAL A 522 0.59 -36.33 -29.75
CA VAL A 522 0.04 -35.46 -30.81
C VAL A 522 1.15 -34.94 -31.73
N MET A 523 2.28 -34.52 -31.16
CA MET A 523 3.45 -34.05 -31.91
C MET A 523 4.12 -35.12 -32.77
N ALA A 524 3.92 -36.41 -32.46
CA ALA A 524 4.45 -37.52 -33.27
C ALA A 524 3.66 -37.74 -34.58
N VAL A 525 2.46 -37.17 -34.70
CA VAL A 525 1.63 -37.29 -35.91
C VAL A 525 2.08 -36.26 -36.96
N PRO A 526 2.27 -36.64 -38.24
CA PRO A 526 2.76 -35.73 -39.29
C PRO A 526 1.93 -34.44 -39.47
N GLN A 527 0.62 -34.52 -39.25
CA GLN A 527 -0.32 -33.39 -39.36
C GLN A 527 -0.09 -32.30 -38.31
N ALA A 528 0.53 -32.62 -37.16
CA ALA A 528 0.81 -31.66 -36.10
C ALA A 528 1.83 -30.58 -36.50
N ARG A 529 2.62 -30.81 -37.57
CA ARG A 529 3.61 -29.85 -38.09
C ARG A 529 2.96 -28.53 -38.58
N GLN A 530 1.68 -28.56 -38.94
CA GLN A 530 0.95 -27.41 -39.47
C GLN A 530 0.44 -26.45 -38.37
N TYR A 531 0.40 -26.90 -37.12
CA TYR A 531 -0.12 -26.11 -36.00
C TYR A 531 1.01 -25.49 -35.18
N THR A 532 0.73 -24.41 -34.45
CA THR A 532 1.72 -23.85 -33.51
C THR A 532 1.82 -24.72 -32.27
N LEU A 533 2.98 -24.76 -31.60
CA LEU A 533 3.14 -25.47 -30.32
C LEU A 533 2.10 -25.01 -29.27
N LEU A 534 1.71 -23.72 -29.31
CA LEU A 534 0.68 -23.21 -28.42
C LEU A 534 -0.70 -23.75 -28.78
N ALA A 535 -1.07 -23.79 -30.06
CA ALA A 535 -2.37 -24.31 -30.50
C ALA A 535 -2.56 -25.78 -30.04
N LEU A 536 -1.56 -26.62 -30.29
CA LEU A 536 -1.58 -28.03 -29.85
C LEU A 536 -1.59 -28.15 -28.32
N ALA A 537 -0.92 -27.24 -27.61
CA ALA A 537 -0.94 -27.24 -26.14
C ALA A 537 -2.35 -26.92 -25.61
N LEU A 538 -3.08 -26.01 -26.25
CA LEU A 538 -4.46 -25.71 -25.89
C LEU A 538 -5.38 -26.91 -26.17
N GLU A 539 -5.18 -27.65 -27.26
CA GLU A 539 -5.96 -28.85 -27.60
C GLU A 539 -5.81 -29.98 -26.57
N VAL A 540 -4.61 -30.17 -26.01
CA VAL A 540 -4.40 -31.17 -24.95
C VAL A 540 -4.80 -30.68 -23.55
N GLY A 541 -5.51 -29.54 -23.47
CA GLY A 541 -6.13 -29.04 -22.25
C GLY A 541 -5.30 -28.04 -21.45
N PHE A 542 -4.17 -27.51 -21.95
CA PHE A 542 -3.50 -26.39 -21.26
C PHE A 542 -4.27 -25.08 -21.48
N ASN A 543 -4.39 -24.25 -20.44
CA ASN A 543 -5.02 -22.92 -20.57
C ASN A 543 -4.04 -21.76 -20.78
N SER A 544 -2.74 -22.03 -20.80
CA SER A 544 -1.75 -20.98 -21.05
C SER A 544 -0.40 -21.54 -21.50
N LYS A 545 0.31 -20.74 -22.30
CA LYS A 545 1.70 -21.00 -22.72
C LYS A 545 2.65 -21.19 -21.53
N THR A 546 2.47 -20.42 -20.46
CA THR A 546 3.32 -20.47 -19.27
C THR A 546 3.11 -21.76 -18.49
N ALA A 547 1.85 -22.21 -18.32
CA ALA A 547 1.56 -23.50 -17.69
C ALA A 547 2.17 -24.67 -18.48
N PHE A 548 1.95 -24.67 -19.80
CA PHE A 548 2.52 -25.66 -20.71
C PHE A 548 4.04 -25.72 -20.62
N ASN A 549 4.73 -24.59 -20.83
CA ASN A 549 6.19 -24.54 -20.79
C ASN A 549 6.75 -25.02 -19.43
N ARG A 550 6.09 -24.66 -18.33
CA ARG A 550 6.52 -25.06 -16.97
C ARG A 550 6.33 -26.56 -16.75
N ALA A 551 5.16 -27.10 -17.11
CA ALA A 551 4.88 -28.53 -16.97
C ALA A 551 5.81 -29.37 -17.86
N PHE A 552 5.97 -28.98 -19.11
CA PHE A 552 6.85 -29.65 -20.07
C PHE A 552 8.29 -29.66 -19.55
N LYS A 553 8.84 -28.49 -19.20
CA LYS A 553 10.20 -28.39 -18.66
C LYS A 553 10.38 -29.17 -17.35
N LYS A 554 9.37 -29.20 -16.49
CA LYS A 554 9.42 -29.97 -15.23
C LYS A 554 9.48 -31.48 -15.48
N GLN A 555 8.91 -31.96 -16.58
CA GLN A 555 8.87 -33.39 -16.91
C GLN A 555 10.00 -33.83 -17.85
N THR A 556 10.53 -32.94 -18.69
CA THR A 556 11.53 -33.27 -19.72
C THR A 556 12.87 -32.56 -19.55
N ASP A 557 13.02 -31.72 -18.52
CA ASP A 557 14.17 -30.84 -18.27
C ASP A 557 14.52 -29.84 -19.40
N GLN A 558 13.72 -29.79 -20.46
CA GLN A 558 13.93 -28.97 -21.67
C GLN A 558 12.68 -28.14 -21.98
N THR A 559 12.85 -27.00 -22.65
CA THR A 559 11.68 -26.27 -23.15
C THR A 559 11.03 -27.00 -24.34
N PRO A 560 9.73 -26.81 -24.61
CA PRO A 560 9.09 -27.42 -25.78
C PRO A 560 9.78 -27.08 -27.11
N ARG A 561 10.39 -25.89 -27.21
CA ARG A 561 11.15 -25.49 -28.39
C ARG A 561 12.46 -26.27 -28.52
N GLU A 562 13.18 -26.47 -27.42
CA GLU A 562 14.42 -27.26 -27.39
C GLU A 562 14.14 -28.72 -27.72
N TYR A 563 13.08 -29.30 -27.15
CA TYR A 563 12.76 -30.72 -27.32
C TYR A 563 12.34 -31.07 -28.75
N PHE A 564 11.70 -30.13 -29.46
CA PHE A 564 11.16 -30.36 -30.81
C PHE A 564 11.89 -29.59 -31.92
N SER A 565 13.08 -29.03 -31.65
CA SER A 565 13.85 -28.27 -32.65
C SER A 565 14.13 -29.09 -33.92
N GLY A 566 14.52 -30.36 -33.78
CA GLY A 566 14.81 -31.25 -34.91
C GLY A 566 13.60 -31.79 -35.68
N ILE A 567 12.36 -31.60 -35.21
CA ILE A 567 11.13 -32.10 -35.88
C ILE A 567 10.51 -31.05 -36.82
N ARG A 568 10.94 -29.78 -36.71
CA ARG A 568 10.35 -28.64 -37.42
C ARG A 568 11.28 -27.97 -38.44
N GLU A 569 12.53 -28.41 -38.55
CA GLU A 569 13.50 -27.93 -39.55
C GLU A 569 13.52 -28.75 -40.85
N GLU A 570 12.69 -29.80 -40.96
CA GLU A 570 12.38 -30.56 -42.18
C GLU A 570 10.90 -30.42 -42.57
#